data_AF-A0A7S1UA42-F1
#
_entry.id   AF-A0A7S1UA42-F1
#
_cell.length_a   1.000
_cell.length_b   1.000
_cell.length_c   1.000
_cell.angle_alpha   90.00
_cell.angle_beta   90.00
_cell.angle_gamma   90.00
#
_symmetry.space_group_name_H-M   'P 1'
#
loop_
_entity.id
_entity.type
_entity.pdbx_description
1 polymer ?
#
loop_
_entity_poly.entity_id
_entity_poly.type
_entity_poly.pdbx_seq_one_letter_code
_entity_poly.pdbx_strand_id
1 'polypeptide(L)'
;MAHAAPVLRDDPAFCLRAMRANGLALAHAGAAARDDFETVAAAVRQNCRALAAASPRLRSDRGMAKLAIAEDFRALEFLTAECRADPDVVLFAVERNVAAMAFASSLTEDRDFALRAVRVNGAALKYLPAFAACPDVAEAAVRSRPRLFASPHLAQAMREHPDVALAAVAADGRLLDYVPDELLRRKDIAIAACSSPAGGGWSLGYLCDELRDDIDVALAAVRQNGHALSLVGPTAKGNLEVTMAAVRQNGTAIAEAHYRHRNNIDVALEAVRQDGIALEHLPDIFKRRREVVLEAVRSRGLVLEYVPPPWRTDRKVVFAAVESDPDAYLLADPELRKFDEELAIAAVSRKGVLLEHVPEHLRSRARIVLPAVRNNGLALVHAGLGCRGDKGIALEAVRQRGMAYYATMGDARSDMEVVLAAITHDGRVLRLLHPELRQNGHVLEAALATARRAELAGVGYDPEIFIDRNFKKRIFKMAAKLGGLSYSEAAELGFWEAHARVFWHPTLTRGALEGAGFRAELDADPDNDV
;
A
#
# COMPACT_ATOMS: atom_id res chain seq x y z
N MET A 1 -48.73 -8.56 15.74
CA MET A 1 -48.71 -8.89 17.18
C MET A 1 -49.88 -8.28 17.95
N ALA A 2 -50.22 -7.00 17.75
CA ALA A 2 -51.32 -6.32 18.46
C ALA A 2 -52.71 -6.99 18.36
N HIS A 3 -53.00 -7.72 17.29
CA HIS A 3 -54.26 -8.47 17.08
C HIS A 3 -54.14 -9.97 17.36
N ALA A 4 -52.97 -10.46 17.79
CA ALA A 4 -52.78 -11.88 18.08
C ALA A 4 -53.56 -12.29 19.35
N ALA A 5 -54.06 -13.52 19.39
CA ALA A 5 -54.69 -14.10 20.58
C ALA A 5 -53.70 -14.10 21.77
N PRO A 6 -54.15 -13.95 23.03
CA PRO A 6 -53.28 -13.90 24.20
C PRO A 6 -52.27 -15.05 24.27
N VAL A 7 -52.71 -16.28 23.99
CA VAL A 7 -51.88 -17.49 23.99
C VAL A 7 -50.69 -17.37 23.01
N LEU A 8 -50.86 -16.71 21.87
CA LEU A 8 -49.79 -16.51 20.88
C LEU A 8 -48.82 -15.40 21.29
N ARG A 9 -49.22 -14.48 22.18
CA ARG A 9 -48.33 -13.42 22.69
C ARG A 9 -47.36 -13.91 23.74
N ASP A 10 -47.59 -15.10 24.27
CA ASP A 10 -46.72 -15.82 25.20
C ASP A 10 -45.97 -16.99 24.54
N ASP A 11 -46.29 -17.34 23.29
CA ASP A 11 -45.59 -18.39 22.54
C ASP A 11 -44.17 -17.94 22.12
N PRO A 12 -43.09 -18.60 22.60
CA PRO A 12 -41.71 -18.15 22.37
C PRO A 12 -41.32 -18.12 20.88
N ALA A 13 -41.73 -19.14 20.12
CA ALA A 13 -41.36 -19.26 18.70
C ALA A 13 -42.08 -18.23 17.81
N PHE A 14 -43.33 -17.90 18.12
CA PHE A 14 -44.06 -16.81 17.49
C PHE A 14 -43.47 -15.45 17.88
N CYS A 15 -43.20 -15.23 19.17
CA CYS A 15 -42.62 -13.97 19.65
C CYS A 15 -41.26 -13.68 19.03
N LEU A 16 -40.33 -14.66 19.01
CA LEU A 16 -39.01 -14.49 18.39
C LEU A 16 -39.10 -14.15 16.90
N ARG A 17 -39.96 -14.82 16.13
CA ARG A 17 -40.18 -14.48 14.71
C ARG A 17 -40.74 -13.08 14.54
N ALA A 18 -41.70 -12.69 15.38
CA ALA A 18 -42.28 -11.35 15.36
C ALA A 18 -41.24 -10.27 15.67
N MET A 19 -40.38 -10.49 16.68
CA MET A 19 -39.31 -9.54 17.05
C MET A 19 -38.26 -9.38 15.96
N ARG A 20 -37.89 -10.47 15.29
CA ARG A 20 -36.96 -10.43 14.14
C ARG A 20 -37.52 -9.64 12.96
N ALA A 21 -38.84 -9.68 12.76
CA ALA A 21 -39.50 -8.92 11.69
C ALA A 21 -39.70 -7.44 12.06
N ASN A 22 -40.08 -7.14 13.30
CA ASN A 22 -40.26 -5.78 13.81
C ASN A 22 -40.09 -5.74 15.35
N GLY A 23 -38.99 -5.16 15.83
CA GLY A 23 -38.65 -5.11 17.25
C GLY A 23 -39.65 -4.33 18.10
N LEU A 24 -40.35 -3.34 17.53
CA LEU A 24 -41.39 -2.59 18.26
C LEU A 24 -42.62 -3.46 18.60
N ALA A 25 -42.74 -4.64 17.99
CA ALA A 25 -43.78 -5.60 18.34
C ALA A 25 -43.69 -6.05 19.81
N LEU A 26 -42.52 -5.91 20.46
CA LEU A 26 -42.31 -6.26 21.88
C LEU A 26 -43.32 -5.57 22.81
N ALA A 27 -43.74 -4.35 22.47
CA ALA A 27 -44.75 -3.58 23.20
C ALA A 27 -46.14 -4.25 23.26
N HIS A 28 -46.38 -5.29 22.44
CA HIS A 28 -47.61 -6.08 22.42
C HIS A 28 -47.39 -7.54 22.85
N ALA A 29 -46.16 -7.95 23.16
CA ALA A 29 -45.86 -9.28 23.66
C ALA A 29 -46.39 -9.47 25.09
N GLY A 30 -46.55 -10.71 25.54
CA GLY A 30 -46.91 -11.00 26.92
C GLY A 30 -45.76 -10.77 27.90
N ALA A 31 -46.05 -10.82 29.20
CA ALA A 31 -45.08 -10.47 30.24
C ALA A 31 -43.86 -11.39 30.24
N ALA A 32 -44.05 -12.68 29.97
CA ALA A 32 -42.96 -13.66 29.90
C ALA A 32 -41.98 -13.33 28.76
N ALA A 33 -42.50 -13.02 27.57
CA ALA A 33 -41.67 -12.65 26.42
C ALA A 33 -40.94 -11.31 26.59
N ARG A 34 -41.49 -10.36 27.37
CA ARG A 34 -40.84 -9.10 27.73
C ARG A 34 -39.77 -9.24 28.81
N ASP A 35 -39.76 -10.35 29.54
CA ASP A 35 -38.75 -10.68 30.54
C ASP A 35 -37.76 -11.76 30.07
N ASP A 36 -37.94 -12.30 28.86
CA ASP A 36 -37.02 -13.27 28.26
C ASP A 36 -35.85 -12.57 27.55
N PHE A 37 -34.62 -12.96 27.90
CA PHE A 37 -33.42 -12.29 27.40
C PHE A 37 -33.27 -12.46 25.89
N GLU A 38 -33.48 -13.66 25.34
CA GLU A 38 -33.28 -13.91 23.90
C GLU A 38 -34.30 -13.17 23.04
N THR A 39 -35.56 -13.17 23.46
CA THR A 39 -36.66 -12.48 22.78
C THR A 39 -36.44 -10.97 22.77
N VAL A 40 -36.10 -10.39 23.93
CA VAL A 40 -35.80 -8.95 24.02
C VAL A 40 -34.53 -8.61 23.23
N ALA A 41 -33.48 -9.42 23.31
CA ALA A 41 -32.25 -9.20 22.56
C ALA A 41 -32.49 -9.24 21.04
N ALA A 42 -33.36 -10.13 20.54
CA ALA A 42 -33.75 -10.17 19.14
C ALA A 42 -34.52 -8.89 18.74
N ALA A 43 -35.40 -8.38 19.60
CA ALA A 43 -36.14 -7.15 19.35
C ALA A 43 -35.21 -5.92 19.33
N VAL A 44 -34.30 -5.81 20.30
CA VAL A 44 -33.35 -4.71 20.45
C VAL A 44 -32.38 -4.63 19.27
N ARG A 45 -31.87 -5.78 18.78
CA ARG A 45 -31.04 -5.83 17.57
C ARG A 45 -31.75 -5.33 16.32
N GLN A 46 -33.07 -5.48 16.25
CA GLN A 46 -33.86 -4.97 15.13
C GLN A 46 -34.16 -3.47 15.32
N ASN A 47 -34.52 -3.05 16.53
CA ASN A 47 -34.77 -1.65 16.88
C ASN A 47 -34.54 -1.42 18.38
N CYS A 48 -33.54 -0.59 18.69
CA CYS A 48 -33.13 -0.30 20.08
C CYS A 48 -34.26 0.26 20.96
N ARG A 49 -35.25 0.97 20.38
CA ARG A 49 -36.40 1.53 21.11
C ARG A 49 -37.31 0.45 21.70
N ALA A 50 -37.23 -0.78 21.20
CA ALA A 50 -37.95 -1.92 21.77
C ALA A 50 -37.61 -2.14 23.24
N LEU A 51 -36.40 -1.76 23.68
CA LEU A 51 -35.97 -1.88 25.08
C LEU A 51 -36.92 -1.18 26.07
N ALA A 52 -37.63 -0.13 25.64
CA ALA A 52 -38.63 0.56 26.45
C ALA A 52 -39.78 -0.36 26.91
N ALA A 53 -40.07 -1.42 26.13
CA ALA A 53 -41.12 -2.40 26.42
C ALA A 53 -40.63 -3.61 27.24
N ALA A 54 -39.33 -3.73 27.49
CA ALA A 54 -38.76 -4.82 28.26
C ALA A 54 -39.07 -4.70 29.76
N SER A 55 -38.97 -5.82 30.48
CA SER A 55 -39.15 -5.84 31.93
C SER A 55 -38.13 -4.93 32.64
N PRO A 56 -38.47 -4.37 33.83
CA PRO A 56 -37.51 -3.63 34.64
C PRO A 56 -36.22 -4.42 34.94
N ARG A 57 -36.34 -5.74 35.14
CA ARG A 57 -35.22 -6.65 35.38
C ARG A 57 -34.21 -6.62 34.23
N LEU A 58 -34.67 -6.75 32.98
CA LEU A 58 -33.79 -6.70 31.80
C LEU A 58 -33.30 -5.29 31.49
N ARG A 59 -34.06 -4.24 31.83
CA ARG A 59 -33.61 -2.84 31.73
C ARG A 59 -32.60 -2.44 32.81
N SER A 60 -32.43 -3.26 33.86
CA SER A 60 -31.36 -3.16 34.86
C SER A 60 -30.22 -4.17 34.60
N ASP A 61 -30.29 -5.00 33.55
CA ASP A 61 -29.27 -6.01 33.26
C ASP A 61 -28.10 -5.41 32.48
N ARG A 62 -26.87 -5.61 32.98
CA ARG A 62 -25.64 -5.10 32.34
C ARG A 62 -25.40 -5.71 30.96
N GLY A 63 -25.72 -6.98 30.75
CA GLY A 63 -25.53 -7.67 29.49
C GLY A 63 -26.48 -7.13 28.41
N MET A 64 -27.76 -6.99 28.75
CA MET A 64 -28.77 -6.38 27.88
C MET A 64 -28.45 -4.91 27.59
N ALA A 65 -28.01 -4.15 28.59
CA ALA A 65 -27.59 -2.76 28.42
C ALA A 65 -26.44 -2.63 27.41
N LYS A 66 -25.35 -3.40 27.56
CA LYS A 66 -24.22 -3.39 26.62
C LYS A 66 -24.64 -3.84 25.22
N LEU A 67 -25.51 -4.84 25.11
CA LEU A 67 -26.07 -5.26 23.82
C LEU A 67 -26.86 -4.13 23.15
N ALA A 68 -27.73 -3.46 23.88
CA ALA A 68 -28.54 -2.36 23.34
C ALA A 68 -27.68 -1.15 22.94
N ILE A 69 -26.69 -0.79 23.76
CA ILE A 69 -25.74 0.31 23.50
C ILE A 69 -24.82 -0.02 22.31
N ALA A 70 -24.52 -1.30 22.07
CA ALA A 70 -23.79 -1.72 20.89
C ALA A 70 -24.55 -1.37 19.60
N GLU A 71 -25.87 -1.43 19.60
CA GLU A 71 -26.68 -1.07 18.43
C GLU A 71 -26.90 0.45 18.33
N ASP A 72 -27.33 1.11 19.41
CA ASP A 72 -27.46 2.58 19.49
C ASP A 72 -27.22 3.07 20.92
N PHE A 73 -26.28 4.00 21.09
CA PHE A 73 -25.96 4.59 22.39
C PHE A 73 -27.18 5.27 23.07
N ARG A 74 -28.19 5.71 22.29
CA ARG A 74 -29.44 6.29 22.81
C ARG A 74 -30.28 5.28 23.59
N ALA A 75 -29.99 3.98 23.50
CA ALA A 75 -30.63 2.96 24.31
C ALA A 75 -30.51 3.22 25.84
N LEU A 76 -29.50 3.99 26.26
CA LEU A 76 -29.35 4.46 27.65
C LEU A 76 -30.63 5.13 28.18
N GLU A 77 -31.38 5.85 27.34
CA GLU A 77 -32.63 6.52 27.72
C GLU A 77 -33.68 5.54 28.27
N PHE A 78 -33.70 4.32 27.76
CA PHE A 78 -34.70 3.30 28.11
C PHE A 78 -34.29 2.43 29.30
N LEU A 79 -33.03 2.51 29.74
CA LEU A 79 -32.52 1.78 30.90
C LEU A 79 -32.99 2.40 32.22
N THR A 80 -32.95 1.60 33.28
CA THR A 80 -33.28 2.06 34.63
C THR A 80 -32.27 3.09 35.13
N ALA A 81 -32.65 3.87 36.16
CA ALA A 81 -31.74 4.83 36.79
C ALA A 81 -30.50 4.14 37.38
N GLU A 82 -30.65 2.92 37.90
CA GLU A 82 -29.56 2.08 38.41
C GLU A 82 -28.51 1.80 37.33
N CYS A 83 -28.94 1.34 36.14
CA CYS A 83 -28.02 1.11 35.02
C CYS A 83 -27.39 2.39 34.47
N ARG A 84 -28.12 3.51 34.49
CA ARG A 84 -27.57 4.82 34.09
C ARG A 84 -26.59 5.40 35.12
N ALA A 85 -26.66 4.94 36.36
CA ALA A 85 -25.71 5.26 37.42
C ALA A 85 -24.54 4.25 37.48
N ASP A 86 -24.49 3.26 36.58
CA ASP A 86 -23.39 2.29 36.53
C ASP A 86 -22.23 2.83 35.66
N PRO A 87 -21.05 3.10 36.27
CA PRO A 87 -19.89 3.62 35.54
C PRO A 87 -19.49 2.78 34.33
N ASP A 88 -19.53 1.45 34.42
CA ASP A 88 -19.02 0.58 33.37
C ASP A 88 -19.95 0.51 32.16
N VAL A 89 -21.26 0.61 32.40
CA VAL A 89 -22.27 0.68 31.33
C VAL A 89 -22.16 2.02 30.59
N VAL A 90 -22.03 3.11 31.34
CA VAL A 90 -21.93 4.45 30.74
C VAL A 90 -20.60 4.61 30.00
N LEU A 91 -19.46 4.18 30.57
CA LEU A 91 -18.16 4.24 29.89
C LEU A 91 -18.17 3.46 28.56
N PHE A 92 -18.81 2.28 28.54
CA PHE A 92 -18.99 1.51 27.31
C PHE A 92 -19.80 2.28 26.24
N ALA A 93 -20.78 3.10 26.65
CA ALA A 93 -21.51 3.96 25.73
C ALA A 93 -20.66 5.16 25.26
N VAL A 94 -19.89 5.78 26.16
CA VAL A 94 -19.04 6.96 25.89
C VAL A 94 -17.90 6.63 24.91
N GLU A 95 -17.35 5.42 25.00
CA GLU A 95 -16.37 4.89 24.05
C GLU A 95 -16.89 4.94 22.61
N ARG A 96 -18.17 4.61 22.42
CA ARG A 96 -18.82 4.58 21.10
C ARG A 96 -19.30 5.96 20.67
N ASN A 97 -19.89 6.72 21.59
CA ASN A 97 -20.35 8.07 21.34
C ASN A 97 -20.38 8.92 22.61
N VAL A 98 -19.61 10.01 22.60
CA VAL A 98 -19.52 10.94 23.74
C VAL A 98 -20.87 11.56 24.15
N ALA A 99 -21.83 11.67 23.23
CA ALA A 99 -23.16 12.20 23.54
C ALA A 99 -23.92 11.33 24.57
N ALA A 100 -23.49 10.08 24.78
CA ALA A 100 -23.98 9.23 25.86
C ALA A 100 -23.82 9.85 27.26
N MET A 101 -22.83 10.74 27.45
CA MET A 101 -22.64 11.48 28.71
C MET A 101 -23.88 12.27 29.14
N ALA A 102 -24.73 12.68 28.19
CA ALA A 102 -25.97 13.40 28.50
C ALA A 102 -26.94 12.57 29.38
N PHE A 103 -26.85 11.24 29.36
CA PHE A 103 -27.68 10.35 30.15
C PHE A 103 -27.10 10.00 31.53
N ALA A 104 -25.86 10.44 31.81
CA ALA A 104 -25.07 10.06 32.98
C ALA A 104 -25.12 11.10 34.12
N SER A 105 -26.20 11.88 34.21
CA SER A 105 -26.31 13.05 35.13
C SER A 105 -25.84 12.77 36.57
N SER A 106 -26.16 11.61 37.14
CA SER A 106 -25.77 11.21 38.50
C SER A 106 -24.27 10.94 38.70
N LEU A 107 -23.52 10.71 37.61
CA LEU A 107 -22.08 10.42 37.64
C LEU A 107 -21.21 11.62 37.28
N THR A 108 -21.82 12.73 36.83
CA THR A 108 -21.07 13.90 36.34
C THR A 108 -20.27 14.65 37.42
N GLU A 109 -20.58 14.41 38.70
CA GLU A 109 -19.87 14.95 39.85
C GLU A 109 -18.87 13.96 40.48
N ASP A 110 -18.79 12.72 39.99
CA ASP A 110 -17.83 11.73 40.46
C ASP A 110 -16.49 11.91 39.73
N ARG A 111 -15.44 12.23 40.51
CA ARG A 111 -14.08 12.46 39.99
C ARG A 111 -13.45 11.20 39.39
N ASP A 112 -13.65 10.02 39.99
CA ASP A 112 -13.07 8.78 39.45
C ASP A 112 -13.70 8.43 38.11
N PHE A 113 -15.04 8.54 38.05
CA PHE A 113 -15.77 8.39 36.81
C PHE A 113 -15.32 9.42 35.75
N ALA A 114 -15.20 10.70 36.11
CA ALA A 114 -14.74 11.75 35.21
C ALA A 114 -13.36 11.43 34.60
N LEU A 115 -12.39 11.02 35.43
CA LEU A 115 -11.06 10.61 34.97
C LEU A 115 -11.11 9.42 34.01
N ARG A 116 -11.92 8.40 34.31
CA ARG A 116 -12.09 7.24 33.44
C ARG A 116 -12.77 7.63 32.11
N ALA A 117 -13.79 8.49 32.16
CA ALA A 117 -14.54 8.94 30.99
C ALA A 117 -13.67 9.72 30.01
N VAL A 118 -12.86 10.66 30.50
CA VAL A 118 -11.97 11.44 29.62
C VAL A 118 -10.81 10.63 29.07
N ARG A 119 -10.34 9.59 29.78
CA ARG A 119 -9.34 8.64 29.25
C ARG A 119 -9.89 7.81 28.10
N VAL A 120 -11.14 7.38 28.19
CA VAL A 120 -11.84 6.66 27.11
C VAL A 120 -12.10 7.60 25.93
N ASN A 121 -12.60 8.81 26.18
CA ASN A 121 -12.88 9.79 25.14
C ASN A 121 -12.75 11.22 25.70
N GLY A 122 -11.67 11.92 25.33
CA GLY A 122 -11.36 13.25 25.86
C GLY A 122 -12.44 14.32 25.60
N ALA A 123 -13.30 14.11 24.60
CA ALA A 123 -14.44 15.00 24.36
C ALA A 123 -15.50 14.95 25.48
N ALA A 124 -15.44 13.95 26.38
CA ALA A 124 -16.35 13.83 27.52
C ALA A 124 -16.24 15.04 28.47
N LEU A 125 -15.11 15.75 28.48
CA LEU A 125 -14.90 16.97 29.28
C LEU A 125 -15.98 18.03 29.02
N LYS A 126 -16.54 18.09 27.80
CA LYS A 126 -17.68 18.96 27.45
C LYS A 126 -18.89 18.78 28.38
N TYR A 127 -19.09 17.58 28.90
CA TYR A 127 -20.22 17.22 29.75
C TYR A 127 -19.85 17.20 31.24
N LEU A 128 -18.62 17.59 31.59
CA LEU A 128 -18.06 17.55 32.95
C LEU A 128 -17.55 18.95 33.37
N PRO A 129 -18.43 19.97 33.41
CA PRO A 129 -18.01 21.35 33.66
C PRO A 129 -17.36 21.54 35.04
N ALA A 130 -17.77 20.75 36.04
CA ALA A 130 -17.18 20.77 37.38
C ALA A 130 -15.67 20.44 37.38
N PHE A 131 -15.21 19.68 36.39
CA PHE A 131 -13.82 19.23 36.27
C PHE A 131 -13.05 19.91 35.14
N ALA A 132 -13.66 20.87 34.44
CA ALA A 132 -13.04 21.58 33.31
C ALA A 132 -11.80 22.40 33.72
N ALA A 133 -11.67 22.75 35.01
CA ALA A 133 -10.54 23.46 35.59
C ALA A 133 -9.60 22.55 36.42
N CYS A 134 -9.80 21.23 36.40
CA CYS A 134 -8.96 20.27 37.13
C CYS A 134 -7.77 19.85 36.26
N PRO A 135 -6.51 20.11 36.67
CA PRO A 135 -5.34 19.83 35.82
C PRO A 135 -5.18 18.36 35.44
N ASP A 136 -5.41 17.44 36.37
CA ASP A 136 -5.28 16.00 36.17
C ASP A 136 -6.32 15.44 35.18
N VAL A 137 -7.56 15.94 35.26
CA VAL A 137 -8.64 15.58 34.33
C VAL A 137 -8.38 16.18 32.95
N ALA A 138 -7.95 17.45 32.90
CA ALA A 138 -7.60 18.14 31.65
C ALA A 138 -6.43 17.45 30.93
N GLU A 139 -5.37 17.10 31.66
CA GLU A 139 -4.21 16.37 31.15
C GLU A 139 -4.62 15.00 30.57
N ALA A 140 -5.44 14.23 31.29
CA ALA A 140 -5.95 12.95 30.80
C ALA A 140 -6.84 13.10 29.56
N ALA A 141 -7.69 14.14 29.51
CA ALA A 141 -8.56 14.43 28.39
C ALA A 141 -7.78 14.84 27.13
N VAL A 142 -6.75 15.67 27.30
CA VAL A 142 -5.89 16.10 26.21
C VAL A 142 -5.05 14.94 25.68
N ARG A 143 -4.53 14.05 26.54
CA ARG A 143 -3.81 12.86 26.07
C ARG A 143 -4.66 11.95 25.20
N SER A 144 -5.93 11.72 25.55
CA SER A 144 -6.80 10.86 24.74
C SER A 144 -7.27 11.58 23.46
N ARG A 145 -7.38 12.92 23.48
CA ARG A 145 -7.78 13.72 22.32
C ARG A 145 -7.02 15.06 22.27
N PRO A 146 -5.82 15.11 21.66
CA PRO A 146 -4.94 16.29 21.71
C PRO A 146 -5.60 17.58 21.19
N ARG A 147 -6.41 17.48 20.12
CA ARG A 147 -7.14 18.63 19.56
C ARG A 147 -8.12 19.31 20.53
N LEU A 148 -8.44 18.68 21.67
CA LEU A 148 -9.23 19.31 22.73
C LEU A 148 -8.53 20.57 23.28
N PHE A 149 -7.19 20.59 23.28
CA PHE A 149 -6.40 21.73 23.75
C PHE A 149 -6.76 23.03 23.03
N ALA A 150 -6.92 22.97 21.71
CA ALA A 150 -7.35 24.07 20.85
C ALA A 150 -8.86 24.36 20.90
N SER A 151 -9.64 23.57 21.63
CA SER A 151 -11.11 23.69 21.65
C SER A 151 -11.59 24.64 22.75
N PRO A 152 -12.77 25.27 22.59
CA PRO A 152 -13.35 26.15 23.61
C PRO A 152 -13.82 25.41 24.86
N HIS A 153 -13.87 24.07 24.83
CA HIS A 153 -14.36 23.26 25.94
C HIS A 153 -13.32 23.04 27.05
N LEU A 154 -12.04 23.30 26.75
CA LEU A 154 -10.99 23.35 27.77
C LEU A 154 -10.93 24.77 28.35
N ALA A 155 -10.98 24.87 29.69
CA ALA A 155 -10.88 26.15 30.37
C ALA A 155 -9.57 26.86 30.02
N GLN A 156 -9.61 28.19 29.88
CA GLN A 156 -8.42 28.98 29.53
C GLN A 156 -7.27 28.75 30.53
N ALA A 157 -7.56 28.72 31.83
CA ALA A 157 -6.58 28.44 32.87
C ALA A 157 -5.85 27.09 32.69
N MET A 158 -6.48 26.10 32.04
CA MET A 158 -5.85 24.81 31.75
C MET A 158 -4.98 24.86 30.50
N ARG A 159 -5.22 25.79 29.56
CA ARG A 159 -4.29 26.02 28.43
C ARG A 159 -3.00 26.71 28.89
N GLU A 160 -3.12 27.55 29.92
CA GLU A 160 -1.99 28.20 30.60
C GLU A 160 -1.30 27.27 31.60
N HIS A 161 -1.88 26.08 31.89
CA HIS A 161 -1.28 25.11 32.80
C HIS A 161 -0.14 24.34 32.11
N PRO A 162 1.07 24.33 32.66
CA PRO A 162 2.23 23.70 32.04
C PRO A 162 2.06 22.23 31.69
N ASP A 163 1.57 21.41 32.64
CA ASP A 163 1.50 19.96 32.44
C ASP A 163 0.46 19.57 31.40
N VAL A 164 -0.62 20.35 31.28
CA VAL A 164 -1.67 20.16 30.26
C VAL A 164 -1.14 20.55 28.89
N ALA A 165 -0.44 21.69 28.78
CA ALA A 165 0.22 22.11 27.55
C ALA A 165 1.30 21.11 27.12
N LEU A 166 2.12 20.63 28.05
CA LEU A 166 3.14 19.60 27.83
C LEU A 166 2.52 18.32 27.31
N ALA A 167 1.44 17.83 27.95
CA ALA A 167 0.72 16.65 27.50
C ALA A 167 0.10 16.83 26.10
N ALA A 168 -0.37 18.04 25.77
CA ALA A 168 -0.91 18.36 24.44
C ALA A 168 0.18 18.25 23.37
N VAL A 169 1.28 18.98 23.53
CA VAL A 169 2.34 19.05 22.52
C VAL A 169 3.14 17.75 22.41
N ALA A 170 3.25 16.97 23.50
CA ALA A 170 3.86 15.65 23.47
C ALA A 170 3.09 14.68 22.56
N ALA A 171 1.76 14.82 22.52
CA ALA A 171 0.90 14.00 21.67
C ALA A 171 0.80 14.53 20.23
N ASP A 172 0.74 15.85 20.05
CA ASP A 172 0.69 16.51 18.74
C ASP A 172 1.42 17.87 18.78
N GLY A 173 2.65 17.92 18.27
CA GLY A 173 3.50 19.10 18.30
C GLY A 173 2.95 20.28 17.50
N ARG A 174 2.02 20.06 16.57
CA ARG A 174 1.32 21.14 15.83
C ARG A 174 0.45 22.00 16.74
N LEU A 175 0.18 21.55 17.97
CA LEU A 175 -0.60 22.32 18.94
C LEU A 175 0.22 23.45 19.59
N LEU A 176 1.53 23.57 19.30
CA LEU A 176 2.36 24.71 19.70
C LEU A 176 1.72 26.06 19.36
N ASP A 177 1.04 26.18 18.22
CA ASP A 177 0.33 27.40 17.79
C ASP A 177 -0.74 27.89 18.79
N TYR A 178 -1.21 27.00 19.67
CA TYR A 178 -2.23 27.30 20.66
C TYR A 178 -1.64 27.46 22.08
N VAL A 179 -0.34 27.23 22.25
CA VAL A 179 0.34 27.37 23.55
C VAL A 179 0.67 28.85 23.78
N PRO A 180 0.34 29.41 24.96
CA PRO A 180 0.68 30.80 25.28
C PRO A 180 2.19 31.09 25.20
N ASP A 181 2.55 32.30 24.77
CA ASP A 181 3.93 32.76 24.59
C ASP A 181 4.84 32.54 25.81
N GLU A 182 4.26 32.66 27.01
CA GLU A 182 4.94 32.44 28.29
C GLU A 182 5.46 31.01 28.44
N LEU A 183 4.69 30.03 27.95
CA LEU A 183 5.04 28.60 27.98
C LEU A 183 5.90 28.19 26.80
N LEU A 184 5.82 28.89 25.66
CA LEU A 184 6.64 28.62 24.48
C LEU A 184 8.15 28.78 24.74
N ARG A 185 8.53 29.55 25.77
CA ARG A 185 9.93 29.70 26.21
C ARG A 185 10.46 28.53 27.03
N ARG A 186 9.60 27.59 27.44
CA ARG A 186 10.02 26.46 28.25
C ARG A 186 10.66 25.37 27.39
N LYS A 187 11.85 24.96 27.80
CA LYS A 187 12.64 23.93 27.13
C LYS A 187 11.97 22.55 27.11
N ASP A 188 11.27 22.16 28.18
CA ASP A 188 10.58 20.87 28.27
C ASP A 188 9.41 20.76 27.26
N ILE A 189 8.63 21.82 27.13
CA ILE A 189 7.55 21.93 26.12
C ILE A 189 8.15 21.90 24.70
N ALA A 190 9.22 22.65 24.47
CA ALA A 190 9.92 22.65 23.18
C ALA A 190 10.43 21.26 22.78
N ILE A 191 11.12 20.56 23.69
CA ILE A 191 11.62 19.19 23.46
C ILE A 191 10.46 18.23 23.20
N ALA A 192 9.39 18.29 24.01
CA ALA A 192 8.23 17.41 23.85
C ALA A 192 7.54 17.62 22.50
N ALA A 193 7.34 18.88 22.09
CA ALA A 193 6.76 19.21 20.80
C ALA A 193 7.64 18.75 19.63
N CYS A 194 8.95 18.92 19.75
CA CYS A 194 9.93 18.50 18.73
C CYS A 194 10.06 16.97 18.64
N SER A 195 9.82 16.26 19.74
CA SER A 195 9.87 14.79 19.80
C SER A 195 8.55 14.13 19.41
N SER A 196 7.48 14.90 19.28
CA SER A 196 6.14 14.35 19.05
C SER A 196 6.04 13.58 17.72
N PRO A 197 5.25 12.49 17.65
CA PRO A 197 5.07 11.75 16.40
C PRO A 197 4.38 12.57 15.30
N ALA A 198 3.51 13.49 15.69
CA ALA A 198 2.76 14.36 14.80
C ALA A 198 3.32 15.78 14.88
N GLY A 199 4.00 16.25 13.84
CA GLY A 199 4.58 17.60 13.79
C GLY A 199 6.02 17.71 14.25
N GLY A 200 6.46 16.83 15.18
CA GLY A 200 7.83 16.59 15.66
C GLY A 200 8.91 17.56 15.15
N GLY A 201 9.67 17.17 14.12
CA GLY A 201 10.81 17.97 13.66
C GLY A 201 10.47 19.36 13.11
N TRP A 202 9.27 19.57 12.56
CA TRP A 202 8.87 20.88 12.00
C TRP A 202 8.36 21.85 13.08
N SER A 203 7.99 21.34 14.25
CA SER A 203 7.63 22.14 15.44
C SER A 203 8.67 23.18 15.81
N LEU A 204 9.95 22.91 15.52
CA LEU A 204 11.07 23.84 15.73
C LEU A 204 10.85 25.21 15.06
N GLY A 205 10.11 25.23 13.94
CA GLY A 205 9.77 26.45 13.21
C GLY A 205 8.84 27.40 13.96
N TYR A 206 8.20 26.96 15.03
CA TYR A 206 7.31 27.79 15.85
C TYR A 206 7.98 28.34 17.11
N LEU A 207 9.19 27.88 17.42
CA LEU A 207 9.92 28.30 18.62
C LEU A 207 10.70 29.60 18.37
N CYS A 208 11.02 30.31 19.47
CA CYS A 208 11.89 31.49 19.42
C CYS A 208 13.34 31.11 19.10
N ASP A 209 14.12 32.08 18.64
CA ASP A 209 15.48 31.84 18.16
C ASP A 209 16.40 31.29 19.25
N GLU A 210 16.21 31.68 20.51
CA GLU A 210 16.99 31.15 21.64
C GLU A 210 16.79 29.64 21.82
N LEU A 211 15.58 29.11 21.62
CA LEU A 211 15.29 27.69 21.73
C LEU A 211 15.69 26.91 20.47
N ARG A 212 15.68 27.56 19.30
CA ARG A 212 16.23 26.98 18.06
C ARG A 212 17.75 26.83 18.12
N ASP A 213 18.41 27.65 18.92
CA ASP A 213 19.85 27.56 19.21
C ASP A 213 20.18 26.66 20.42
N ASP A 214 19.19 26.15 21.14
CA ASP A 214 19.41 25.15 22.19
C ASP A 214 19.71 23.77 21.58
N ILE A 215 20.81 23.16 22.02
CA ILE A 215 21.31 21.89 21.47
C ILE A 215 20.33 20.74 21.71
N ASP A 216 19.70 20.65 22.89
CA ASP A 216 18.82 19.52 23.21
C ASP A 216 17.50 19.63 22.45
N VAL A 217 16.97 20.84 22.29
CA VAL A 217 15.78 21.11 21.46
C VAL A 217 16.07 20.78 20.00
N ALA A 218 17.22 21.24 19.47
CA ALA A 218 17.64 20.94 18.11
C ALA A 218 17.81 19.42 17.90
N LEU A 219 18.46 18.71 18.84
CA LEU A 219 18.63 17.25 18.80
C LEU A 219 17.28 16.52 18.79
N ALA A 220 16.32 16.95 19.62
CA ALA A 220 14.97 16.38 19.63
C ALA A 220 14.29 16.52 18.26
N ALA A 221 14.39 17.69 17.63
CA ALA A 221 13.78 17.96 16.33
C ALA A 221 14.43 17.15 15.19
N VAL A 222 15.76 17.18 15.07
CA VAL A 222 16.47 16.53 13.96
C VAL A 222 16.46 15.01 14.04
N ARG A 223 16.35 14.44 15.25
CA ARG A 223 16.16 12.99 15.44
C ARG A 223 14.80 12.52 14.94
N GLN A 224 13.78 13.38 14.96
CA GLN A 224 12.49 13.05 14.34
C GLN A 224 12.43 13.34 12.85
N ASN A 225 13.06 14.42 12.39
CA ASN A 225 13.15 14.72 10.97
C ASN A 225 14.47 15.46 10.66
N GLY A 226 15.38 14.83 9.93
CA GLY A 226 16.68 15.39 9.57
C GLY A 226 16.58 16.69 8.79
N HIS A 227 15.50 16.90 8.02
CA HIS A 227 15.26 18.18 7.32
C HIS A 227 14.96 19.36 8.25
N ALA A 228 14.64 19.10 9.52
CA ALA A 228 14.51 20.15 10.54
C ALA A 228 15.81 20.93 10.75
N LEU A 229 16.97 20.42 10.30
CA LEU A 229 18.25 21.14 10.33
C LEU A 229 18.21 22.48 9.57
N SER A 230 17.29 22.65 8.62
CA SER A 230 17.03 23.94 7.96
C SER A 230 16.52 25.01 8.93
N LEU A 231 15.78 24.61 9.98
CA LEU A 231 15.15 25.48 10.97
C LEU A 231 15.98 25.65 12.25
N VAL A 232 17.03 24.85 12.44
CA VAL A 232 17.94 24.95 13.59
C VAL A 232 18.69 26.28 13.52
N GLY A 233 18.82 26.94 14.68
CA GLY A 233 19.53 28.21 14.79
C GLY A 233 21.03 28.08 14.46
N PRO A 234 21.71 29.17 14.10
CA PRO A 234 23.09 29.14 13.60
C PRO A 234 24.09 28.53 14.60
N THR A 235 23.88 28.75 15.90
CA THR A 235 24.76 28.26 16.96
C THR A 235 24.64 26.74 17.10
N ALA A 236 23.41 26.22 17.23
CA ALA A 236 23.16 24.78 17.31
C ALA A 236 23.51 24.06 16.00
N LYS A 237 23.31 24.70 14.85
CA LYS A 237 23.70 24.16 13.53
C LYS A 237 25.22 24.05 13.38
N GLY A 238 25.97 24.89 14.10
CA GLY A 238 27.42 24.79 14.26
C GLY A 238 27.88 23.62 15.14
N ASN A 239 26.98 22.95 15.86
CA ASN A 239 27.28 21.77 16.66
C ASN A 239 27.36 20.50 15.80
N LEU A 240 28.45 19.74 15.95
CA LEU A 240 28.68 18.51 15.18
C LEU A 240 27.67 17.42 15.54
N GLU A 241 27.28 17.29 16.80
CA GLU A 241 26.33 16.28 17.27
C GLU A 241 24.96 16.49 16.62
N VAL A 242 24.47 17.74 16.59
CA VAL A 242 23.20 18.10 15.94
C VAL A 242 23.24 17.76 14.45
N THR A 243 24.32 18.15 13.76
CA THR A 243 24.48 17.86 12.33
C THR A 243 24.56 16.34 12.07
N MET A 244 25.35 15.60 12.85
CA MET A 244 25.45 14.15 12.72
C MET A 244 24.13 13.44 13.01
N ALA A 245 23.37 13.89 14.01
CA ALA A 245 22.05 13.35 14.30
C ALA A 245 21.08 13.57 13.13
N ALA A 246 21.07 14.76 12.53
CA ALA A 246 20.26 15.06 11.36
C ALA A 246 20.65 14.19 10.16
N VAL A 247 21.95 14.09 9.87
CA VAL A 247 22.48 13.31 8.75
C VAL A 247 22.21 11.81 8.91
N ARG A 248 22.33 11.28 10.14
CA ARG A 248 21.98 9.87 10.45
C ARG A 248 20.50 9.58 10.26
N GLN A 249 19.64 10.57 10.50
CA GLN A 249 18.20 10.43 10.27
C GLN A 249 17.88 10.50 8.77
N ASN A 250 18.53 11.41 8.04
CA ASN A 250 18.39 11.57 6.60
C ASN A 250 19.66 12.15 5.96
N GLY A 251 20.30 11.38 5.08
CA GLY A 251 21.57 11.75 4.45
C GLY A 251 21.54 13.08 3.68
N THR A 252 20.39 13.44 3.09
CA THR A 252 20.24 14.69 2.34
C THR A 252 20.20 15.94 3.24
N ALA A 253 20.03 15.78 4.55
CA ALA A 253 20.11 16.88 5.52
C ALA A 253 21.48 17.59 5.48
N ILE A 254 22.52 16.96 4.94
CA ILE A 254 23.83 17.59 4.74
C ILE A 254 23.78 18.84 3.85
N ALA A 255 22.77 18.98 2.98
CA ALA A 255 22.55 20.18 2.19
C ALA A 255 22.36 21.42 3.07
N GLU A 256 21.68 21.23 4.20
CA GLU A 256 21.39 22.25 5.19
C GLU A 256 22.53 22.42 6.19
N ALA A 257 23.48 21.49 6.31
CA ALA A 257 24.51 21.55 7.34
C ALA A 257 25.36 22.82 7.29
N HIS A 258 25.80 23.29 8.46
CA HIS A 258 26.74 24.40 8.55
C HIS A 258 28.02 24.12 7.74
N TYR A 259 28.59 25.14 7.10
CA TYR A 259 29.69 24.97 6.13
C TYR A 259 30.90 24.21 6.70
N ARG A 260 31.15 24.31 8.00
CA ARG A 260 32.24 23.58 8.69
C ARG A 260 32.03 22.07 8.66
N HIS A 261 30.79 21.62 8.79
CA HIS A 261 30.43 20.20 8.82
C HIS A 261 30.23 19.64 7.42
N ARG A 262 29.76 20.47 6.49
CA ARG A 262 29.70 20.12 5.05
C ARG A 262 31.09 19.86 4.45
N ASN A 263 32.14 20.39 5.09
CA ASN A 263 33.55 20.14 4.75
C ASN A 263 34.22 19.06 5.62
N ASN A 264 33.46 18.35 6.46
CA ASN A 264 33.96 17.25 7.27
C ASN A 264 33.77 15.91 6.54
N ILE A 265 34.85 15.13 6.40
CA ILE A 265 34.83 13.84 5.72
C ILE A 265 33.96 12.80 6.43
N ASP A 266 33.91 12.80 7.77
CA ASP A 266 33.15 11.82 8.54
C ASP A 266 31.64 12.06 8.36
N VAL A 267 31.24 13.34 8.36
CA VAL A 267 29.85 13.76 8.08
C VAL A 267 29.47 13.43 6.64
N ALA A 268 30.38 13.69 5.69
CA ALA A 268 30.18 13.36 4.28
C ALA A 268 30.00 11.85 4.05
N LEU A 269 30.85 11.01 4.67
CA LEU A 269 30.75 9.56 4.60
C LEU A 269 29.47 9.04 5.23
N GLU A 270 29.05 9.58 6.38
CA GLU A 270 27.77 9.23 6.99
C GLU A 270 26.59 9.60 6.08
N ALA A 271 26.61 10.80 5.48
CA ALA A 271 25.54 11.26 4.60
C ALA A 271 25.33 10.35 3.39
N VAL A 272 26.42 10.00 2.70
CA VAL A 272 26.33 9.12 1.51
C VAL A 272 26.01 7.67 1.85
N ARG A 273 26.29 7.22 3.08
CA ARG A 273 25.84 5.92 3.58
C ARG A 273 24.33 5.87 3.73
N GLN A 274 23.75 6.91 4.33
CA GLN A 274 22.30 6.98 4.56
C GLN A 274 21.53 7.16 3.25
N ASP A 275 21.99 8.04 2.36
CA ASP A 275 21.45 8.16 1.00
C ASP A 275 22.53 8.63 0.03
N GLY A 276 22.85 7.80 -0.97
CA GLY A 276 23.85 8.13 -1.98
C GLY A 276 23.58 9.47 -2.71
N ILE A 277 22.33 9.93 -2.81
CA ILE A 277 21.98 11.23 -3.43
C ILE A 277 22.62 12.40 -2.67
N ALA A 278 22.92 12.25 -1.38
CA ALA A 278 23.59 13.27 -0.58
C ALA A 278 24.92 13.76 -1.19
N LEU A 279 25.55 12.94 -2.06
CA LEU A 279 26.74 13.33 -2.81
C LEU A 279 26.53 14.56 -3.70
N GLU A 280 25.32 14.76 -4.23
CA GLU A 280 24.97 15.94 -5.05
C GLU A 280 25.23 17.24 -4.27
N HIS A 281 24.83 17.25 -3.00
CA HIS A 281 24.96 18.38 -2.09
C HIS A 281 26.36 18.52 -1.49
N LEU A 282 27.26 17.56 -1.67
CA LEU A 282 28.62 17.69 -1.16
C LEU A 282 29.49 18.60 -2.05
N PRO A 283 30.43 19.35 -1.47
CA PRO A 283 31.45 20.07 -2.21
C PRO A 283 32.23 19.16 -3.16
N ASP A 284 32.68 19.70 -4.31
CA ASP A 284 33.36 18.92 -5.36
C ASP A 284 34.62 18.20 -4.89
N ILE A 285 35.25 18.67 -3.81
CA ILE A 285 36.38 17.99 -3.16
C ILE A 285 36.03 16.56 -2.73
N PHE A 286 34.78 16.27 -2.35
CA PHE A 286 34.34 14.93 -1.96
C PHE A 286 33.93 14.09 -3.17
N LYS A 287 33.39 14.70 -4.22
CA LYS A 287 33.11 14.04 -5.51
C LYS A 287 34.39 13.54 -6.20
N ARG A 288 35.55 14.05 -5.79
CA ARG A 288 36.89 13.60 -6.24
C ARG A 288 37.57 12.64 -5.27
N ARG A 289 36.92 12.26 -4.16
CA ARG A 289 37.46 11.29 -3.19
C ARG A 289 36.89 9.90 -3.47
N ARG A 290 37.78 8.97 -3.77
CA ARG A 290 37.43 7.57 -4.08
C ARG A 290 36.53 6.94 -3.01
N GLU A 291 36.88 7.11 -1.74
CA GLU A 291 36.16 6.51 -0.62
C GLU A 291 34.71 6.98 -0.54
N VAL A 292 34.48 8.29 -0.66
CA VAL A 292 33.13 8.88 -0.63
C VAL A 292 32.32 8.43 -1.85
N VAL A 293 32.92 8.45 -3.04
CA VAL A 293 32.26 8.03 -4.27
C VAL A 293 31.88 6.55 -4.22
N LEU A 294 32.79 5.67 -3.76
CA LEU A 294 32.51 4.24 -3.61
C LEU A 294 31.36 3.97 -2.65
N GLU A 295 31.31 4.69 -1.54
CA GLU A 295 30.24 4.52 -0.56
C GLU A 295 28.90 5.02 -1.11
N ALA A 296 28.89 6.17 -1.80
CA ALA A 296 27.70 6.72 -2.43
C ALA A 296 27.12 5.80 -3.52
N VAL A 297 27.96 5.25 -4.41
CA VAL A 297 27.48 4.34 -5.48
C VAL A 297 27.05 2.98 -4.95
N ARG A 298 27.53 2.55 -3.77
CA ARG A 298 27.02 1.35 -3.11
C ARG A 298 25.63 1.56 -2.51
N SER A 299 25.38 2.75 -1.97
CA SER A 299 24.07 3.15 -1.46
C SER A 299 23.07 3.33 -2.61
N ARG A 300 23.47 4.02 -3.70
CA ARG A 300 22.63 4.22 -4.90
C ARG A 300 23.48 4.35 -6.17
N GLY A 301 23.42 3.36 -7.05
CA GLY A 301 24.28 3.28 -8.25
C GLY A 301 24.13 4.45 -9.24
N LEU A 302 22.92 4.99 -9.40
CA LEU A 302 22.65 6.13 -10.31
C LEU A 302 23.36 7.43 -9.91
N VAL A 303 23.92 7.51 -8.69
CA VAL A 303 24.76 8.65 -8.26
C VAL A 303 25.98 8.83 -9.16
N LEU A 304 26.35 7.82 -9.95
CA LEU A 304 27.38 7.89 -10.98
C LEU A 304 27.15 9.05 -12.00
N GLU A 305 25.92 9.54 -12.12
CA GLU A 305 25.58 10.73 -12.91
C GLU A 305 26.21 12.02 -12.34
N TYR A 306 26.29 12.15 -11.01
CA TYR A 306 26.77 13.36 -10.33
C TYR A 306 28.28 13.41 -10.11
N VAL A 307 28.99 12.31 -10.38
CA VAL A 307 30.44 12.25 -10.18
C VAL A 307 31.23 12.64 -11.44
N PRO A 308 32.43 13.21 -11.29
CA PRO A 308 33.29 13.55 -12.41
C PRO A 308 33.59 12.36 -13.35
N PRO A 309 33.80 12.61 -14.66
CA PRO A 309 34.06 11.57 -15.66
C PRO A 309 35.12 10.51 -15.31
N PRO A 310 36.24 10.82 -14.61
CA PRO A 310 37.22 9.81 -14.22
C PRO A 310 36.66 8.62 -13.43
N TRP A 311 35.56 8.81 -12.70
CA TRP A 311 34.90 7.73 -11.95
C TRP A 311 34.01 6.84 -12.82
N ARG A 312 33.56 7.34 -13.98
CA ARG A 312 32.82 6.56 -14.98
C ARG A 312 33.72 5.63 -15.80
N THR A 313 35.04 5.88 -15.77
CA THR A 313 36.07 5.00 -16.33
C THR A 313 36.66 4.05 -15.28
N ASP A 314 36.50 4.33 -13.98
CA ASP A 314 37.04 3.47 -12.93
C ASP A 314 36.20 2.20 -12.80
N ARG A 315 36.75 1.10 -13.31
CA ARG A 315 36.10 -0.21 -13.31
C ARG A 315 35.52 -0.61 -11.95
N LYS A 316 36.22 -0.37 -10.83
CA LYS A 316 35.73 -0.79 -9.51
C LYS A 316 34.54 0.06 -9.06
N VAL A 317 34.55 1.37 -9.34
CA VAL A 317 33.45 2.27 -9.00
C VAL A 317 32.22 1.93 -9.83
N VAL A 318 32.39 1.79 -11.15
CA VAL A 318 31.28 1.46 -12.06
C VAL A 318 30.68 0.10 -11.72
N PHE A 319 31.53 -0.91 -11.43
CA PHE A 319 31.03 -2.23 -11.05
C PHE A 319 30.20 -2.18 -9.77
N ALA A 320 30.68 -1.47 -8.74
CA ALA A 320 29.90 -1.27 -7.50
C ALA A 320 28.58 -0.52 -7.74
N ALA A 321 28.57 0.45 -8.67
CA ALA A 321 27.35 1.15 -9.07
C ALA A 321 26.34 0.22 -9.76
N VAL A 322 26.80 -0.63 -10.67
CA VAL A 322 25.94 -1.62 -11.36
C VAL A 322 25.41 -2.70 -10.41
N GLU A 323 26.20 -3.09 -9.41
CA GLU A 323 25.76 -4.04 -8.39
C GLU A 323 24.62 -3.51 -7.53
N SER A 324 24.61 -2.21 -7.22
CA SER A 324 23.53 -1.58 -6.45
C SER A 324 22.34 -1.19 -7.32
N ASP A 325 22.59 -0.63 -8.51
CA ASP A 325 21.58 -0.25 -9.50
C ASP A 325 22.04 -0.62 -10.92
N PRO A 326 21.43 -1.63 -11.57
CA PRO A 326 21.85 -2.08 -12.90
C PRO A 326 21.80 -0.98 -13.98
N ASP A 327 20.93 0.02 -13.84
CA ASP A 327 20.82 1.12 -14.81
C ASP A 327 22.06 2.01 -14.83
N ALA A 328 22.90 1.97 -13.78
CA ALA A 328 24.21 2.62 -13.76
C ALA A 328 25.14 2.14 -14.90
N TYR A 329 24.86 0.97 -15.50
CA TYR A 329 25.58 0.51 -16.69
C TYR A 329 25.54 1.55 -17.82
N LEU A 330 24.42 2.26 -17.99
CA LEU A 330 24.25 3.25 -19.06
C LEU A 330 25.11 4.51 -18.85
N LEU A 331 25.48 4.79 -17.60
CA LEU A 331 26.31 5.92 -17.20
C LEU A 331 27.82 5.59 -17.27
N ALA A 332 28.18 4.32 -17.42
CA ALA A 332 29.56 3.90 -17.58
C ALA A 332 30.18 4.44 -18.87
N ASP A 333 31.50 4.64 -18.84
CA ASP A 333 32.24 5.04 -20.02
C ASP A 333 32.00 4.07 -21.21
N PRO A 334 31.78 4.57 -22.44
CA PRO A 334 31.54 3.74 -23.61
C PRO A 334 32.62 2.67 -23.86
N GLU A 335 33.90 2.97 -23.60
CA GLU A 335 34.99 2.01 -23.80
C GLU A 335 34.88 0.86 -22.78
N LEU A 336 34.54 1.17 -21.53
CA LEU A 336 34.33 0.14 -20.50
C LEU A 336 33.14 -0.77 -20.86
N ARG A 337 32.03 -0.18 -21.33
CA ARG A 337 30.87 -0.95 -21.82
C ARG A 337 31.20 -1.85 -23.02
N LYS A 338 32.12 -1.42 -23.87
CA LYS A 338 32.53 -2.12 -25.09
C LYS A 338 33.36 -3.37 -24.81
N PHE A 339 34.24 -3.32 -23.81
CA PHE A 339 35.25 -4.35 -23.57
C PHE A 339 35.06 -5.14 -22.27
N ASP A 340 34.39 -4.59 -21.25
CA ASP A 340 34.21 -5.28 -19.97
C ASP A 340 32.95 -6.16 -19.97
N GLU A 341 33.17 -7.45 -20.20
CA GLU A 341 32.11 -8.44 -20.23
C GLU A 341 31.56 -8.78 -18.86
N GLU A 342 32.39 -8.76 -17.82
CA GLU A 342 31.94 -9.02 -16.46
C GLU A 342 30.98 -7.92 -16.00
N LEU A 343 31.26 -6.67 -16.38
CA LEU A 343 30.36 -5.55 -16.14
C LEU A 343 29.01 -5.73 -16.86
N ALA A 344 29.04 -6.14 -18.13
CA ALA A 344 27.82 -6.41 -18.90
C ALA A 344 27.02 -7.56 -18.27
N ILE A 345 27.68 -8.65 -17.86
CA ILE A 345 27.05 -9.79 -17.17
C ILE A 345 26.41 -9.33 -15.87
N ALA A 346 27.11 -8.55 -15.04
CA ALA A 346 26.59 -8.03 -13.78
C ALA A 346 25.29 -7.24 -13.98
N ALA A 347 25.24 -6.37 -14.99
CA ALA A 347 24.06 -5.56 -15.32
C ALA A 347 22.88 -6.42 -15.79
N VAL A 348 23.08 -7.24 -16.83
CA VAL A 348 21.98 -8.00 -17.44
C VAL A 348 21.46 -9.12 -16.56
N SER A 349 22.28 -9.67 -15.66
CA SER A 349 21.86 -10.71 -14.71
C SER A 349 20.81 -10.19 -13.71
N ARG A 350 20.85 -8.89 -13.40
CA ARG A 350 19.90 -8.24 -12.48
C ARG A 350 18.74 -7.56 -13.21
N LYS A 351 18.99 -7.03 -14.42
CA LYS A 351 17.99 -6.39 -15.27
C LYS A 351 18.17 -6.80 -16.72
N GLY A 352 17.50 -7.88 -17.14
CA GLY A 352 17.69 -8.51 -18.45
C GLY A 352 17.41 -7.61 -19.65
N VAL A 353 16.54 -6.59 -19.52
CA VAL A 353 16.24 -5.63 -20.60
C VAL A 353 17.46 -4.79 -20.99
N LEU A 354 18.43 -4.62 -20.10
CA LEU A 354 19.67 -3.89 -20.40
C LEU A 354 20.51 -4.54 -21.51
N LEU A 355 20.21 -5.79 -21.87
CA LEU A 355 20.83 -6.44 -23.03
C LEU A 355 20.65 -5.60 -24.30
N GLU A 356 19.61 -4.77 -24.43
CA GLU A 356 19.43 -3.86 -25.58
C GLU A 356 20.56 -2.83 -25.74
N HIS A 357 21.16 -2.42 -24.63
CA HIS A 357 22.21 -1.41 -24.57
C HIS A 357 23.62 -2.00 -24.56
N VAL A 358 23.74 -3.33 -24.53
CA VAL A 358 25.01 -4.03 -24.63
C VAL A 358 25.51 -4.00 -26.09
N PRO A 359 26.80 -3.76 -26.34
CA PRO A 359 27.36 -3.81 -27.69
C PRO A 359 27.05 -5.11 -28.44
N GLU A 360 26.81 -5.02 -29.75
CA GLU A 360 26.38 -6.15 -30.58
C GLU A 360 27.30 -7.38 -30.52
N HIS A 361 28.63 -7.18 -30.49
CA HIS A 361 29.60 -8.27 -30.40
C HIS A 361 29.53 -9.02 -29.07
N LEU A 362 28.99 -8.40 -28.01
CA LEU A 362 28.74 -9.01 -26.71
C LEU A 362 27.35 -9.67 -26.65
N ARG A 363 26.34 -9.08 -27.31
CA ARG A 363 24.99 -9.66 -27.45
C ARG A 363 24.97 -10.97 -28.23
N SER A 364 26.03 -11.28 -28.96
CA SER A 364 26.21 -12.56 -29.68
C SER A 364 26.88 -13.65 -28.84
N ARG A 365 27.18 -13.38 -27.56
CA ARG A 365 27.86 -14.34 -26.66
C ARG A 365 26.87 -14.98 -25.71
N ALA A 366 26.74 -16.31 -25.79
CA ALA A 366 25.87 -17.09 -24.91
C ALA A 366 26.10 -16.80 -23.42
N ARG A 367 27.36 -16.58 -23.01
CA ARG A 367 27.72 -16.26 -21.61
C ARG A 367 27.08 -14.97 -21.07
N ILE A 368 26.74 -14.01 -21.94
CA ILE A 368 26.11 -12.73 -21.56
C ILE A 368 24.59 -12.81 -21.75
N VAL A 369 24.15 -13.43 -22.85
CA VAL A 369 22.72 -13.57 -23.17
C VAL A 369 22.00 -14.47 -22.18
N LEU A 370 22.60 -15.60 -21.77
CA LEU A 370 21.93 -16.57 -20.93
C LEU A 370 21.55 -16.00 -19.54
N PRO A 371 22.43 -15.26 -18.82
CA PRO A 371 22.02 -14.55 -17.60
C PRO A 371 20.91 -13.52 -17.83
N ALA A 372 20.93 -12.77 -18.94
CA ALA A 372 19.89 -11.79 -19.27
C ALA A 372 18.51 -12.45 -19.45
N VAL A 373 18.50 -13.57 -20.20
CA VAL A 373 17.31 -14.36 -20.51
C VAL A 373 16.75 -15.05 -19.25
N ARG A 374 17.62 -15.55 -18.37
CA ARG A 374 17.22 -16.11 -17.07
C ARG A 374 16.52 -15.10 -16.18
N ASN A 375 16.96 -13.83 -16.23
CA ASN A 375 16.31 -12.74 -15.50
C ASN A 375 15.00 -12.30 -16.17
N ASN A 376 14.99 -12.14 -17.50
CA ASN A 376 13.80 -11.77 -18.27
C ASN A 376 13.80 -12.48 -19.64
N GLY A 377 12.91 -13.45 -19.83
CA GLY A 377 12.82 -14.23 -21.08
C GLY A 377 12.65 -13.37 -22.34
N LEU A 378 12.01 -12.19 -22.24
CA LEU A 378 11.88 -11.30 -23.40
C LEU A 378 13.18 -10.62 -23.82
N ALA A 379 14.22 -10.63 -22.98
CA ALA A 379 15.53 -10.08 -23.33
C ALA A 379 16.12 -10.73 -24.60
N LEU A 380 15.70 -11.96 -24.92
CA LEU A 380 16.12 -12.68 -26.13
C LEU A 380 15.95 -11.86 -27.42
N VAL A 381 14.97 -10.96 -27.50
CA VAL A 381 14.76 -10.10 -28.68
C VAL A 381 15.98 -9.25 -29.01
N HIS A 382 16.74 -8.85 -27.98
CA HIS A 382 17.92 -8.01 -28.13
C HIS A 382 19.19 -8.83 -28.36
N ALA A 383 19.16 -10.15 -28.20
CA ALA A 383 20.33 -11.00 -28.44
C ALA A 383 20.73 -11.04 -29.93
N GLY A 384 22.00 -11.34 -30.19
CA GLY A 384 22.50 -11.56 -31.55
C GLY A 384 21.81 -12.75 -32.23
N LEU A 385 21.75 -12.74 -33.56
CA LEU A 385 21.00 -13.72 -34.35
C LEU A 385 21.39 -15.18 -34.02
N GLY A 386 22.68 -15.45 -33.82
CA GLY A 386 23.16 -16.78 -33.44
C GLY A 386 22.59 -17.27 -32.10
N CYS A 387 22.54 -16.42 -31.08
CA CYS A 387 21.96 -16.77 -29.78
C CYS A 387 20.43 -16.91 -29.82
N ARG A 388 19.75 -16.21 -30.74
CA ARG A 388 18.30 -16.36 -30.97
C ARG A 388 17.94 -17.66 -31.67
N GLY A 389 18.90 -18.26 -32.39
CA GLY A 389 18.80 -19.58 -33.00
C GLY A 389 19.30 -20.73 -32.13
N ASP A 390 19.95 -20.43 -31.00
CA ASP A 390 20.42 -21.45 -30.08
C ASP A 390 19.26 -22.08 -29.31
N LYS A 391 19.10 -23.40 -29.46
CA LYS A 391 18.05 -24.16 -28.80
C LYS A 391 18.06 -23.99 -27.28
N GLY A 392 19.23 -24.04 -26.64
CA GLY A 392 19.36 -23.99 -25.19
C GLY A 392 18.94 -22.64 -24.62
N ILE A 393 19.39 -21.55 -25.24
CA ILE A 393 19.01 -20.18 -24.86
C ILE A 393 17.52 -19.94 -25.12
N ALA A 394 17.00 -20.36 -26.27
CA ALA A 394 15.60 -20.22 -26.62
C ALA A 394 14.69 -20.97 -25.63
N LEU A 395 15.05 -22.19 -25.27
CA LEU A 395 14.32 -23.02 -24.30
C LEU A 395 14.28 -22.34 -22.92
N GLU A 396 15.40 -21.77 -22.47
CA GLU A 396 15.46 -20.99 -21.22
C GLU A 396 14.55 -19.76 -21.29
N ALA A 397 14.54 -19.04 -22.42
CA ALA A 397 13.73 -17.83 -22.60
C ALA A 397 12.22 -18.11 -22.52
N VAL A 398 11.76 -19.14 -23.23
CA VAL A 398 10.34 -19.50 -23.27
C VAL A 398 9.84 -20.08 -21.96
N ARG A 399 10.72 -20.72 -21.18
CA ARG A 399 10.43 -21.18 -19.82
C ARG A 399 10.23 -20.04 -18.83
N GLN A 400 10.96 -18.94 -18.99
CA GLN A 400 10.75 -17.74 -18.17
C GLN A 400 9.51 -16.94 -18.61
N ARG A 401 9.27 -16.85 -19.92
CA ARG A 401 8.08 -16.19 -20.46
C ARG A 401 7.74 -16.77 -21.84
N GLY A 402 6.63 -17.50 -21.95
CA GLY A 402 6.24 -18.19 -23.20
C GLY A 402 6.26 -17.29 -24.45
N MET A 403 5.84 -16.03 -24.32
CA MET A 403 5.89 -15.06 -25.43
C MET A 403 7.30 -14.76 -25.94
N ALA A 404 8.37 -15.04 -25.20
CA ALA A 404 9.75 -14.93 -25.70
C ALA A 404 9.99 -15.72 -26.99
N TYR A 405 9.12 -16.69 -27.30
CA TYR A 405 9.08 -17.38 -28.58
C TYR A 405 9.05 -16.44 -29.79
N TYR A 406 8.43 -15.25 -29.70
CA TYR A 406 8.45 -14.31 -30.83
C TYR A 406 9.88 -13.94 -31.25
N ALA A 407 10.82 -13.95 -30.29
CA ALA A 407 12.21 -13.64 -30.50
C ALA A 407 13.03 -14.82 -31.02
N THR A 408 12.54 -16.06 -31.02
CA THR A 408 13.32 -17.20 -31.54
C THR A 408 13.46 -17.13 -33.06
N MET A 409 14.60 -17.62 -33.56
CA MET A 409 14.96 -17.64 -34.98
C MET A 409 15.58 -18.99 -35.35
N GLY A 410 15.80 -19.23 -36.65
CA GLY A 410 16.50 -20.41 -37.15
C GLY A 410 15.95 -21.73 -36.59
N ASP A 411 16.86 -22.64 -36.24
CA ASP A 411 16.55 -23.98 -35.77
C ASP A 411 15.72 -23.98 -34.48
N ALA A 412 16.00 -23.06 -33.54
CA ALA A 412 15.23 -22.93 -32.31
C ALA A 412 13.75 -22.57 -32.52
N ARG A 413 13.40 -21.92 -33.64
CA ARG A 413 12.01 -21.59 -33.98
C ARG A 413 11.23 -22.80 -34.49
N SER A 414 11.90 -23.81 -35.01
CA SER A 414 11.26 -25.04 -35.52
C SER A 414 11.42 -26.22 -34.56
N ASP A 415 12.26 -26.10 -33.53
CA ASP A 415 12.48 -27.13 -32.53
C ASP A 415 11.22 -27.38 -31.69
N MET A 416 10.75 -28.63 -31.71
CA MET A 416 9.51 -29.04 -31.06
C MET A 416 9.57 -28.86 -29.54
N GLU A 417 10.73 -28.99 -28.92
CA GLU A 417 10.88 -28.83 -27.47
C GLU A 417 10.67 -27.35 -27.07
N VAL A 418 11.25 -26.43 -27.84
CA VAL A 418 11.06 -24.97 -27.64
C VAL A 418 9.60 -24.59 -27.88
N VAL A 419 8.98 -25.10 -28.95
CA VAL A 419 7.57 -24.84 -29.30
C VAL A 419 6.63 -25.32 -28.19
N LEU A 420 6.80 -26.56 -27.72
CA LEU A 420 5.96 -27.12 -26.65
C LEU A 420 6.19 -26.36 -25.34
N ALA A 421 7.43 -26.08 -24.96
CA ALA A 421 7.73 -25.30 -23.77
C ALA A 421 7.06 -23.90 -23.82
N ALA A 422 7.13 -23.21 -24.95
CA ALA A 422 6.52 -21.89 -25.11
C ALA A 422 4.99 -21.91 -24.99
N ILE A 423 4.33 -22.88 -25.62
CA ILE A 423 2.87 -23.01 -25.61
C ILE A 423 2.35 -23.44 -24.25
N THR A 424 3.06 -24.35 -23.57
CA THR A 424 2.71 -24.76 -22.21
C THR A 424 2.76 -23.61 -21.21
N HIS A 425 3.61 -22.61 -21.47
CA HIS A 425 3.70 -21.41 -20.66
C HIS A 425 2.71 -20.32 -21.11
N ASP A 426 2.49 -20.13 -22.41
CA ASP A 426 1.57 -19.12 -22.94
C ASP A 426 0.90 -19.59 -24.25
N GLY A 427 -0.40 -19.90 -24.17
CA GLY A 427 -1.18 -20.40 -25.31
C GLY A 427 -1.29 -19.42 -26.49
N ARG A 428 -1.00 -18.12 -26.30
CA ARG A 428 -0.99 -17.11 -27.39
C ARG A 428 0.14 -17.34 -28.39
N VAL A 429 1.17 -18.08 -27.99
CA VAL A 429 2.30 -18.47 -28.86
C VAL A 429 1.82 -19.23 -30.11
N LEU A 430 0.69 -19.93 -30.03
CA LEU A 430 0.08 -20.61 -31.18
C LEU A 430 -0.12 -19.69 -32.40
N ARG A 431 -0.39 -18.40 -32.18
CA ARG A 431 -0.55 -17.39 -33.25
C ARG A 431 0.77 -17.10 -33.99
N LEU A 432 1.90 -17.31 -33.33
CA LEU A 432 3.25 -17.02 -33.84
C LEU A 432 3.89 -18.20 -34.60
N LEU A 433 3.29 -19.39 -34.52
CA LEU A 433 3.80 -20.59 -35.15
C LEU A 433 3.56 -20.61 -36.67
N HIS A 434 4.45 -21.30 -37.38
CA HIS A 434 4.22 -21.64 -38.79
C HIS A 434 2.93 -22.48 -38.94
N PRO A 435 2.14 -22.33 -40.02
CA PRO A 435 0.88 -23.06 -40.22
C PRO A 435 1.00 -24.58 -40.05
N GLU A 436 2.13 -25.18 -40.45
CA GLU A 436 2.37 -26.62 -40.30
C GLU A 436 2.49 -27.05 -38.83
N LEU A 437 3.24 -26.29 -38.02
CA LEU A 437 3.38 -26.56 -36.58
C LEU A 437 2.07 -26.31 -35.83
N ARG A 438 1.23 -25.38 -36.29
CA ARG A 438 -0.13 -25.17 -35.74
C ARG A 438 -1.04 -26.37 -35.93
N GLN A 439 -0.77 -27.22 -36.92
CA GLN A 439 -1.58 -28.42 -37.18
C GLN A 439 -1.04 -29.68 -36.50
N ASN A 440 0.10 -29.58 -35.82
CA ASN A 440 0.72 -30.72 -35.14
C ASN A 440 -0.11 -31.15 -33.91
N GLY A 441 -0.42 -32.44 -33.80
CA GLY A 441 -1.25 -32.98 -32.72
C GLY A 441 -0.72 -32.67 -31.32
N HIS A 442 0.59 -32.82 -31.09
CA HIS A 442 1.19 -32.57 -29.78
C HIS A 442 1.15 -31.08 -29.38
N VAL A 443 1.32 -30.19 -30.35
CA VAL A 443 1.19 -28.74 -30.16
C VAL A 443 -0.23 -28.35 -29.76
N LEU A 444 -1.23 -28.96 -30.41
CA LEU A 444 -2.64 -28.73 -30.12
C LEU A 444 -3.05 -29.24 -28.74
N GLU A 445 -2.58 -30.42 -28.36
CA GLU A 445 -2.82 -30.99 -27.02
C GLU A 445 -2.24 -30.08 -25.93
N ALA A 446 -1.01 -29.60 -26.11
CA ALA A 446 -0.36 -28.69 -25.18
C ALA A 446 -1.11 -27.34 -25.08
N ALA A 447 -1.55 -26.78 -26.20
CA ALA A 447 -2.33 -25.53 -26.20
C ALA A 447 -3.67 -25.68 -25.46
N LEU A 448 -4.36 -26.80 -25.67
CA LEU A 448 -5.62 -27.10 -24.98
C LEU A 448 -5.45 -27.30 -23.49
N ALA A 449 -4.41 -28.03 -23.08
CA ALA A 449 -4.09 -28.21 -21.67
C ALA A 449 -3.81 -26.87 -20.98
N THR A 450 -3.14 -25.95 -21.67
CA THR A 450 -2.83 -24.61 -21.16
C THR A 450 -4.07 -23.73 -21.06
N ALA A 451 -4.95 -23.76 -22.07
CA ALA A 451 -6.22 -23.05 -22.05
C ALA A 451 -7.10 -23.46 -20.85
N ARG A 452 -7.26 -24.78 -20.64
CA ARG A 452 -8.02 -25.34 -19.51
C ARG A 452 -7.46 -24.89 -18.16
N ARG A 453 -6.14 -24.83 -18.01
CA ARG A 453 -5.49 -24.34 -16.78
C ARG A 453 -5.77 -22.86 -16.53
N ALA A 454 -5.74 -22.03 -17.57
CA ALA A 454 -6.01 -20.59 -17.45
C ALA A 454 -7.48 -20.30 -17.08
N GLU A 455 -8.41 -21.06 -17.66
CA GLU A 455 -9.85 -20.99 -17.34
C GLU A 455 -10.14 -21.37 -15.89
N LEU A 456 -9.53 -22.46 -15.39
CA LEU A 456 -9.64 -22.88 -13.98
C LEU A 456 -9.05 -21.86 -13.00
N ALA A 457 -8.09 -21.03 -13.44
CA ALA A 457 -7.47 -20.00 -12.61
C ALA A 457 -8.27 -18.68 -12.57
N GLY A 458 -9.40 -18.58 -13.28
CA GLY A 458 -10.25 -17.38 -13.30
C GLY A 458 -9.61 -16.15 -13.97
N VAL A 459 -8.47 -16.33 -14.65
CA VAL A 459 -7.82 -15.28 -15.43
C VAL A 459 -8.56 -15.21 -16.76
N GLY A 460 -9.13 -14.05 -17.09
CA GLY A 460 -9.84 -13.81 -18.34
C GLY A 460 -9.02 -14.28 -19.53
N TYR A 461 -9.38 -15.46 -20.04
CA TYR A 461 -8.77 -16.07 -21.21
C TYR A 461 -9.55 -15.58 -22.41
N ASP A 462 -8.92 -14.77 -23.25
CA ASP A 462 -9.55 -14.29 -24.49
C ASP A 462 -9.83 -15.51 -25.40
N PRO A 463 -11.10 -15.94 -25.56
CA PRO A 463 -11.45 -17.15 -26.31
C PRO A 463 -11.19 -16.98 -27.81
N GLU A 464 -10.95 -15.74 -28.27
CA GLU A 464 -10.53 -15.43 -29.63
C GLU A 464 -9.03 -15.66 -29.84
N ILE A 465 -8.48 -16.76 -29.33
CA ILE A 465 -7.52 -17.49 -30.17
C ILE A 465 -8.28 -17.72 -31.48
N PHE A 466 -7.86 -17.06 -32.57
CA PHE A 466 -8.54 -17.15 -33.86
C PHE A 466 -8.49 -18.59 -34.34
N ILE A 467 -9.47 -19.35 -33.89
CA ILE A 467 -9.70 -20.72 -34.23
C ILE A 467 -10.37 -20.68 -35.58
N ASP A 468 -9.61 -21.01 -36.64
CA ASP A 468 -10.23 -21.41 -37.91
C ASP A 468 -11.36 -22.41 -37.60
N ARG A 469 -12.52 -22.28 -38.26
CA ARG A 469 -13.68 -23.18 -38.10
C ARG A 469 -13.28 -24.66 -38.18
N ASN A 470 -12.26 -24.98 -38.97
CA ASN A 470 -11.71 -26.33 -39.09
C ASN A 470 -10.89 -26.78 -37.86
N PHE A 471 -10.23 -25.84 -37.19
CA PHE A 471 -9.46 -26.05 -35.97
C PHE A 471 -10.37 -26.25 -34.76
N LYS A 472 -11.50 -25.53 -34.65
CA LYS A 472 -12.54 -25.74 -33.62
C LYS A 472 -13.07 -27.18 -33.69
N LYS A 473 -13.39 -27.64 -34.90
CA LYS A 473 -13.85 -29.01 -35.17
C LYS A 473 -12.81 -30.09 -34.85
N ARG A 474 -11.53 -29.84 -35.13
CA ARG A 474 -10.44 -30.79 -34.84
C ARG A 474 -10.12 -30.88 -33.35
N ILE A 475 -10.04 -29.75 -32.66
CA ILE A 475 -9.90 -29.69 -31.20
C ILE A 475 -11.08 -30.38 -30.51
N PHE A 476 -12.31 -30.14 -30.98
CA PHE A 476 -13.49 -30.84 -30.46
C PHE A 476 -13.39 -32.36 -30.67
N LYS A 477 -12.98 -32.81 -31.86
CA LYS A 477 -12.76 -34.25 -32.15
C LYS A 477 -11.65 -34.87 -31.30
N MET A 478 -10.61 -34.10 -30.95
CA MET A 478 -9.47 -34.59 -30.18
C MET A 478 -9.74 -34.57 -28.67
N ALA A 479 -10.41 -33.52 -28.17
CA ALA A 479 -10.89 -33.44 -26.79
C ALA A 479 -11.92 -34.53 -26.47
N ALA A 480 -12.81 -34.87 -27.41
CA ALA A 480 -13.74 -35.99 -27.30
C ALA A 480 -13.04 -37.37 -27.32
N LYS A 481 -11.80 -37.46 -27.83
CA LYS A 481 -10.99 -38.68 -27.85
C LYS A 481 -10.13 -38.87 -26.60
N LEU A 482 -9.69 -37.78 -25.95
CA LEU A 482 -8.73 -37.80 -24.83
C LEU A 482 -9.38 -37.75 -23.44
N GLY A 483 -10.67 -37.43 -23.35
CA GLY A 483 -11.47 -37.60 -22.14
C GLY A 483 -12.90 -37.84 -22.57
N GLY A 484 -13.47 -38.98 -22.19
CA GLY A 484 -14.77 -39.48 -22.65
C GLY A 484 -15.95 -38.61 -22.21
N LEU A 485 -16.04 -37.40 -22.75
CA LEU A 485 -17.22 -36.55 -22.71
C LEU A 485 -17.96 -36.71 -24.03
N SER A 486 -19.19 -37.20 -23.92
CA SER A 486 -20.12 -37.31 -25.03
C SER A 486 -20.46 -35.92 -25.59
N TYR A 487 -20.85 -35.87 -26.86
CA TYR A 487 -21.28 -34.63 -27.54
C TYR A 487 -22.40 -33.89 -26.78
N SER A 488 -23.19 -34.61 -25.99
CA SER A 488 -24.26 -34.10 -25.11
C SER A 488 -23.75 -33.40 -23.85
N GLU A 489 -22.68 -33.87 -23.22
CA GLU A 489 -22.14 -33.24 -22.00
C GLU A 489 -21.42 -31.91 -22.32
N ALA A 490 -20.89 -31.78 -23.54
CA ALA A 490 -20.35 -30.52 -24.06
C ALA A 490 -21.44 -29.48 -24.38
N ALA A 491 -22.68 -29.90 -24.59
CA ALA A 491 -23.83 -29.01 -24.82
C ALA A 491 -24.46 -28.50 -23.50
N GLU A 492 -24.35 -29.27 -22.41
CA GLU A 492 -24.85 -28.88 -21.09
C GLU A 492 -23.95 -27.87 -20.36
N LEU A 493 -22.67 -27.73 -20.76
CA LEU A 493 -21.77 -26.65 -20.28
C LEU A 493 -22.04 -25.27 -20.91
N GLY A 494 -23.17 -25.12 -21.62
CA GLY A 494 -23.85 -23.84 -21.81
C GLY A 494 -23.03 -22.74 -22.50
N PHE A 495 -22.73 -22.88 -23.79
CA PHE A 495 -22.30 -21.75 -24.62
C PHE A 495 -22.85 -21.86 -26.05
N TRP A 496 -24.09 -21.38 -26.25
CA TRP A 496 -24.55 -20.87 -27.54
C TRP A 496 -25.31 -19.54 -27.34
N GLU A 497 -24.83 -18.54 -28.08
CA GLU A 497 -25.58 -17.40 -28.61
C GLU A 497 -26.68 -16.77 -27.75
N ALA A 498 -26.29 -15.82 -26.89
CA ALA A 498 -27.13 -14.67 -26.57
C ALA A 498 -26.29 -13.57 -25.90
N HIS A 499 -25.64 -12.72 -26.68
CA HIS A 499 -25.49 -11.28 -26.39
C HIS A 499 -24.87 -10.62 -27.63
N ALA A 500 -25.69 -10.49 -28.68
CA ALA A 500 -25.44 -9.46 -29.68
C ALA A 500 -25.66 -8.09 -29.02
N ARG A 501 -24.76 -7.14 -29.31
CA ARG A 501 -24.88 -5.68 -29.11
C ARG A 501 -24.72 -5.13 -27.69
N VAL A 502 -23.48 -4.88 -27.25
CA VAL A 502 -23.02 -3.59 -26.71
C VAL A 502 -21.50 -3.52 -26.96
N PHE A 503 -20.98 -2.37 -27.42
CA PHE A 503 -19.60 -2.10 -27.86
C PHE A 503 -19.27 -2.38 -29.34
N TRP A 504 -20.16 -1.94 -30.21
CA TRP A 504 -19.71 -1.13 -31.35
C TRP A 504 -20.17 0.31 -31.10
N HIS A 505 -19.26 1.17 -30.65
CA HIS A 505 -19.30 2.58 -31.01
C HIS A 505 -17.94 2.97 -31.59
N PRO A 506 -17.88 3.44 -32.85
CA PRO A 506 -16.66 3.79 -33.55
C PRO A 506 -16.29 5.22 -33.18
N THR A 507 -15.32 5.44 -32.30
CA THR A 507 -14.65 6.74 -32.10
C THR A 507 -13.51 6.60 -31.10
N LEU A 508 -12.41 5.99 -31.54
CA LEU A 508 -11.06 6.46 -31.23
C LEU A 508 -10.23 6.14 -32.48
N THR A 509 -10.44 7.01 -33.46
CA THR A 509 -9.54 7.38 -34.57
C THR A 509 -8.11 6.84 -34.38
N ARG A 510 -7.60 6.01 -35.29
CA ARG A 510 -7.03 6.48 -36.57
C ARG A 510 -6.06 7.67 -36.42
N GLY A 511 -5.20 7.60 -35.40
CA GLY A 511 -4.15 8.60 -35.13
C GLY A 511 -2.76 8.05 -34.82
N ALA A 512 -2.50 6.75 -34.98
CA ALA A 512 -1.19 6.17 -34.63
C ALA A 512 -0.70 5.05 -35.56
N LEU A 513 -1.19 4.98 -36.80
CA LEU A 513 -0.67 4.10 -37.85
C LEU A 513 -0.55 4.79 -39.22
N GLU A 514 -0.39 6.11 -39.22
CA GLU A 514 0.17 6.86 -40.34
C GLU A 514 1.49 7.49 -39.86
N GLY A 515 2.54 6.67 -39.85
CA GLY A 515 3.89 7.05 -39.44
C GLY A 515 4.99 6.15 -40.00
N ALA A 516 4.65 5.02 -40.62
CA ALA A 516 5.59 4.20 -41.36
C ALA A 516 4.93 3.82 -42.69
N GLY A 517 5.31 4.52 -43.75
CA GLY A 517 4.75 4.34 -45.09
C GLY A 517 4.95 2.93 -45.62
N PHE A 518 3.84 2.21 -45.80
CA PHE A 518 3.75 1.06 -46.68
C PHE A 518 2.42 1.15 -47.42
N ARG A 519 2.46 1.64 -48.66
CA ARG A 519 1.41 1.41 -49.66
C ARG A 519 1.68 0.04 -50.26
N ALA A 520 0.76 -0.90 -50.13
CA ALA A 520 0.72 -2.10 -50.96
C ALA A 520 -0.50 -1.98 -51.89
N GLU A 521 -0.21 -1.82 -53.19
CA GLU A 521 -1.16 -1.98 -54.28
C GLU A 521 -1.63 -3.45 -54.31
N LEU A 522 -2.94 -3.64 -54.20
CA LEU A 522 -3.61 -4.91 -54.44
C LEU A 522 -4.20 -4.84 -55.85
N ASP A 523 -3.46 -5.34 -56.83
CA ASP A 523 -4.04 -5.74 -58.10
C ASP A 523 -4.60 -7.16 -57.97
N ALA A 524 -5.84 -7.30 -58.43
CA ALA A 524 -6.61 -8.53 -58.47
C ALA A 524 -6.09 -9.48 -59.54
N ASP A 525 -6.08 -10.77 -59.26
CA ASP A 525 -6.17 -11.80 -60.29
C ASP A 525 -7.36 -12.72 -59.96
N PRO A 526 -8.42 -12.72 -60.78
CA PRO A 526 -9.58 -13.56 -60.63
C PRO A 526 -9.43 -14.79 -61.53
N ASP A 527 -8.92 -15.90 -61.01
CA ASP A 527 -9.23 -17.26 -61.51
C ASP A 527 -8.40 -18.30 -60.75
N ASN A 528 -9.04 -19.05 -59.84
CA ASN A 528 -8.84 -20.50 -59.77
C ASN A 528 -9.89 -21.14 -58.85
N ASP A 529 -10.98 -21.57 -59.49
CA ASP A 529 -11.78 -22.72 -59.05
C ASP A 529 -11.00 -24.01 -59.36
N VAL A 530 -10.98 -24.94 -58.39
CA VAL A 530 -11.16 -26.42 -58.45
C VAL A 530 -10.62 -27.06 -57.18
#